data_AF-A0A2L2XBS7-F1
#
_entry.id   AF-A0A2L2XBS7-F1
#
_cell.length_a   1.000
_cell.length_b   1.000
_cell.length_c   1.000
_cell.angle_alpha   90.00
_cell.angle_beta   90.00
_cell.angle_gamma   90.00
#
_symmetry.space_group_name_H-M   'P 1'
#
loop_
_entity.id
_entity.type
_entity.pdbx_description
1 polymer ?
#
loop_
_entity_poly.entity_id
_entity_poly.type
_entity_poly.pdbx_seq_one_letter_code
_entity_poly.pdbx_strand_id
1 'polypeptide(L)'
;MAAGKTAEQIMVPLNDYNTISENATVYDAIKVLKESFHRDGRAWYGHRSVIATDAKGQPTGILTLRGILQAAGLRDMEKDLDFKTESWGWYYIKRLREESRLSVRDVMQPLRLAQVRAQDGLTDVARVMLKNKVNSVSVSKNGKTIGIVRPIDVFMAVDEYFE
;
A
#
# COMPACT_ATOMS: atom_id res chain seq x y z
N MET A 1 1.69 -27.50 20.78
CA MET A 1 1.07 -26.80 19.63
C MET A 1 2.19 -26.12 18.88
N ALA A 2 2.35 -26.36 17.57
CA ALA A 2 3.31 -25.58 16.79
C ALA A 2 2.93 -24.11 16.91
N ALA A 3 3.86 -23.26 17.32
CA ALA A 3 3.63 -21.83 17.39
C ALA A 3 3.31 -21.34 15.97
N GLY A 4 2.12 -20.79 15.74
CA GLY A 4 1.76 -20.21 14.44
C GLY A 4 2.74 -19.09 14.05
N LYS A 5 2.88 -18.81 12.75
CA LYS A 5 3.83 -17.79 12.29
C LYS A 5 3.52 -16.41 12.90
N THR A 6 4.56 -15.60 13.04
CA THR A 6 4.46 -14.23 13.51
C THR A 6 4.37 -13.24 12.36
N ALA A 7 3.95 -12.00 12.66
CA ALA A 7 3.95 -10.90 11.70
C ALA A 7 5.33 -10.66 11.06
N GLU A 8 6.42 -10.76 11.83
CA GLU A 8 7.80 -10.62 11.32
C GLU A 8 8.18 -11.72 10.30
N GLN A 9 7.64 -12.93 10.44
CA GLN A 9 7.93 -14.04 9.53
C GLN A 9 7.18 -13.96 8.20
N ILE A 10 6.07 -13.22 8.14
CA ILE A 10 5.21 -13.15 6.95
C ILE A 10 5.24 -11.78 6.26
N MET A 11 5.85 -10.77 6.89
CA MET A 11 5.91 -9.42 6.32
C MET A 11 6.85 -9.35 5.12
N VAL A 12 6.58 -8.37 4.27
CA VAL A 12 7.56 -7.85 3.33
C VAL A 12 8.42 -6.79 4.04
N PRO A 13 9.76 -6.93 4.07
CA PRO A 13 10.66 -5.94 4.64
C PRO A 13 10.48 -4.54 4.02
N LEU A 14 10.61 -3.48 4.81
CA LEU A 14 10.50 -2.11 4.28
C LEU A 14 11.54 -1.79 3.20
N ASN A 15 12.73 -2.38 3.28
CA ASN A 15 13.83 -2.14 2.35
C ASN A 15 13.56 -2.69 0.94
N ASP A 16 12.58 -3.58 0.80
CA ASP A 16 12.20 -4.14 -0.51
C ASP A 16 11.32 -3.15 -1.29
N TYR A 17 10.70 -2.19 -0.58
CA TYR A 17 9.85 -1.18 -1.20
C TYR A 17 10.65 0.00 -1.76
N ASN A 18 10.23 0.46 -2.94
CA ASN A 18 10.62 1.79 -3.42
C ASN A 18 10.05 2.87 -2.48
N THR A 19 10.83 3.94 -2.31
CA THR A 19 10.46 5.09 -1.47
C THR A 19 10.17 6.33 -2.32
N ILE A 20 9.35 7.22 -1.79
CA ILE A 20 9.07 8.53 -2.37
C ILE A 20 8.84 9.55 -1.26
N SER A 21 9.20 10.82 -1.48
CA SER A 21 8.86 11.88 -0.52
C SER A 21 7.35 11.98 -0.34
N GLU A 22 6.89 12.14 0.91
CA GLU A 22 5.48 12.38 1.22
C GLU A 22 4.95 13.70 0.61
N ASN A 23 5.85 14.60 0.20
CA ASN A 23 5.51 15.89 -0.43
C ASN A 23 5.50 15.82 -1.95
N ALA A 24 5.94 14.69 -2.53
CA ALA A 24 5.88 14.49 -3.96
C ALA A 24 4.44 14.47 -4.44
N THR A 25 4.23 14.71 -5.73
CA THR A 25 2.89 14.61 -6.32
C THR A 25 2.46 13.15 -6.42
N VAL A 26 1.15 12.92 -6.41
CA VAL A 26 0.59 11.59 -6.72
C VAL A 26 1.04 11.10 -8.11
N TYR A 27 1.22 12.03 -9.06
CA TYR A 27 1.72 11.72 -10.39
C TYR A 27 3.15 11.14 -10.38
N ASP A 28 4.05 11.72 -9.59
CA ASP A 28 5.41 11.18 -9.41
C ASP A 28 5.38 9.79 -8.79
N ALA A 29 4.49 9.58 -7.81
CA ALA A 29 4.32 8.27 -7.20
C ALA A 29 3.82 7.20 -8.19
N ILE A 30 2.93 7.57 -9.12
CA ILE A 30 2.47 6.67 -10.18
C ILE A 30 3.63 6.29 -11.10
N LYS A 31 4.55 7.22 -11.43
CA LYS A 31 5.74 6.90 -12.22
C LYS A 31 6.62 5.87 -11.51
N VAL A 32 6.94 6.10 -10.23
CA VAL A 32 7.74 5.16 -9.41
C VAL A 32 7.09 3.78 -9.35
N LEU A 33 5.76 3.71 -9.18
CA LEU A 33 5.02 2.45 -9.18
C LEU A 33 5.09 1.74 -10.54
N LYS A 34 4.91 2.46 -11.66
CA LYS A 34 4.97 1.88 -13.01
C LYS A 34 6.36 1.33 -13.33
N GLU A 35 7.42 2.02 -12.89
CA GLU A 35 8.80 1.54 -13.04
C GLU A 35 9.04 0.28 -12.21
N SER A 36 8.46 0.20 -11.00
CA SER A 36 8.61 -0.97 -10.12
C SER A 36 8.01 -2.27 -10.69
N PHE A 37 7.02 -2.18 -11.59
CA PHE A 37 6.38 -3.35 -12.20
C PHE A 37 7.25 -4.06 -13.26
N HIS A 38 8.35 -3.43 -13.70
CA HIS A 38 9.22 -3.95 -14.76
C HIS A 38 10.52 -4.57 -14.22
N ARG A 39 10.69 -4.71 -12.89
CA ARG A 39 11.83 -5.46 -12.33
C ARG A 39 11.63 -6.96 -12.58
N ASP A 40 12.70 -7.60 -13.07
CA ASP A 40 12.92 -9.05 -13.12
C ASP A 40 12.24 -9.84 -14.24
N GLY A 41 11.85 -9.20 -15.35
CA GLY A 41 11.45 -9.90 -16.59
C GLY A 41 10.18 -10.77 -16.47
N ARG A 42 9.54 -10.77 -15.30
CA ARG A 42 8.27 -11.43 -14.99
C ARG A 42 7.26 -10.36 -14.65
N ALA A 43 6.23 -10.23 -15.49
CA ALA A 43 5.18 -9.24 -15.28
C ALA A 43 4.54 -9.41 -13.88
N TRP A 44 4.23 -8.29 -13.20
CA TRP A 44 3.44 -8.22 -11.96
C TRP A 44 4.09 -8.61 -10.62
N TYR A 45 5.41 -8.84 -10.55
CA TYR A 45 6.10 -9.15 -9.27
C TYR A 45 6.56 -7.94 -8.45
N GLY A 46 6.48 -6.71 -8.98
CA GLY A 46 6.80 -5.50 -8.23
C GLY A 46 5.81 -5.18 -7.10
N HIS A 47 6.27 -4.49 -6.06
CA HIS A 47 5.40 -4.06 -4.96
C HIS A 47 4.30 -3.11 -5.48
N ARG A 48 3.03 -3.43 -5.21
CA ARG A 48 1.85 -2.63 -5.61
C ARG A 48 1.64 -1.38 -4.74
N SER A 49 2.72 -0.92 -4.10
CA SER A 49 2.74 0.19 -3.17
C SER A 49 4.16 0.76 -3.05
N VAL A 50 4.25 2.04 -2.70
CA VAL A 50 5.50 2.73 -2.38
C VAL A 50 5.46 3.26 -0.96
N ILE A 51 6.61 3.32 -0.31
CA ILE A 51 6.74 3.88 1.03
C ILE A 51 6.96 5.38 0.93
N ALA A 52 6.09 6.14 1.58
CA ALA A 52 6.24 7.58 1.72
C ALA A 52 7.22 7.89 2.86
N THR A 53 8.12 8.84 2.64
CA THR A 53 9.11 9.28 3.63
C THR A 53 9.06 10.77 3.89
N ASP A 54 9.40 11.16 5.12
CA ASP A 54 9.62 12.55 5.49
C ASP A 54 10.96 13.09 4.94
N ALA A 55 11.25 14.36 5.23
CA ALA A 55 12.51 15.01 4.82
C ALA A 55 13.78 14.37 5.43
N LYS A 56 13.66 13.56 6.48
CA LYS A 56 14.75 12.82 7.13
C LYS A 56 14.86 11.39 6.60
N GLY A 57 14.08 11.03 5.58
CA GLY A 57 14.03 9.68 5.02
C GLY A 57 13.31 8.67 5.91
N GLN A 58 12.58 9.11 6.94
CA GLN A 58 11.84 8.21 7.82
C GLN A 58 10.51 7.81 7.18
N PRO A 59 10.14 6.51 7.20
CA PRO A 59 8.85 6.06 6.68
C PRO A 59 7.67 6.68 7.45
N THR A 60 6.75 7.34 6.75
CA THR A 60 5.56 7.99 7.32
C THR A 60 4.25 7.35 6.87
N GLY A 61 4.22 6.82 5.65
CA GLY A 61 3.03 6.21 5.08
C GLY A 61 3.33 5.16 4.03
N ILE A 62 2.27 4.48 3.59
CA ILE A 62 2.28 3.57 2.44
C ILE A 62 1.24 4.05 1.44
N LEU A 63 1.67 4.33 0.22
CA LEU A 63 0.78 4.66 -0.88
C LEU A 63 0.52 3.40 -1.70
N THR A 64 -0.75 2.97 -1.74
CA THR A 64 -1.18 1.78 -2.47
C THR A 64 -1.92 2.15 -3.75
N LEU A 65 -2.02 1.22 -4.70
CA LEU A 65 -2.91 1.39 -5.87
C LEU A 65 -4.34 1.74 -5.47
N ARG A 66 -4.86 1.15 -4.38
CA ARG A 66 -6.19 1.50 -3.85
C ARG A 66 -6.26 2.96 -3.43
N GLY A 67 -5.26 3.48 -2.72
CA GLY A 67 -5.22 4.89 -2.31
C GLY A 67 -5.23 5.82 -3.51
N ILE A 68 -4.43 5.49 -4.53
CA ILE A 68 -4.38 6.24 -5.80
C ILE A 68 -5.75 6.24 -6.50
N LEU A 69 -6.42 5.08 -6.60
CA LEU A 69 -7.77 4.98 -7.17
C LEU A 69 -8.81 5.76 -6.35
N GLN A 70 -8.67 5.82 -5.01
CA GLN A 70 -9.55 6.62 -4.17
C GLN A 70 -9.36 8.12 -4.44
N ALA A 71 -8.11 8.59 -4.54
CA ALA A 71 -7.80 9.98 -4.87
C ALA A 71 -8.21 10.37 -6.29
N ALA A 72 -8.34 9.40 -7.20
CA ALA A 72 -8.87 9.58 -8.54
C ALA A 72 -10.34 10.05 -8.56
N GLY A 73 -11.06 9.98 -7.44
CA GLY A 73 -12.50 10.26 -7.39
C GLY A 73 -13.36 9.13 -7.97
N LEU A 74 -12.79 7.95 -8.23
CA LEU A 74 -13.53 6.79 -8.75
C LEU A 74 -14.71 6.36 -7.88
N ARG A 75 -14.63 6.61 -6.57
CA ARG A 75 -15.73 6.35 -5.64
C ARG A 75 -16.92 7.29 -5.83
N ASP A 76 -16.67 8.49 -6.31
CA ASP A 76 -17.72 9.48 -6.55
C ASP A 76 -18.37 9.27 -7.93
N MET A 77 -17.68 8.60 -8.86
CA MET A 77 -18.17 8.25 -10.20
C MET A 77 -19.26 7.18 -10.21
N GLU A 78 -19.34 6.30 -9.19
CA GLU A 78 -20.46 5.33 -9.06
C GLU A 78 -21.84 6.01 -8.95
N LYS A 79 -21.87 7.31 -8.66
CA LYS A 79 -23.10 8.10 -8.54
C LYS A 79 -23.52 8.79 -9.84
N ASP A 80 -22.64 8.89 -10.84
CA ASP A 80 -22.91 9.51 -12.13
C ASP A 80 -23.05 8.45 -13.23
N LEU A 81 -24.30 8.12 -13.56
CA LEU A 81 -24.68 7.09 -14.54
C LEU A 81 -24.31 7.45 -16.00
N ASP A 82 -23.91 8.69 -16.29
CA ASP A 82 -23.65 9.20 -17.65
C ASP A 82 -22.18 9.17 -18.09
N PHE A 83 -21.27 8.64 -17.26
CA PHE A 83 -19.83 8.69 -17.56
C PHE A 83 -19.40 7.55 -18.50
N LYS A 84 -19.15 7.88 -19.79
CA LYS A 84 -18.64 6.91 -20.77
C LYS A 84 -17.21 6.45 -20.45
N THR A 85 -17.01 5.14 -20.48
CA THR A 85 -15.81 4.41 -20.03
C THR A 85 -14.51 4.82 -20.75
N GLU A 86 -14.59 5.27 -22.01
CA GLU A 86 -13.42 5.66 -22.82
C GLU A 86 -12.83 7.02 -22.42
N SER A 87 -13.58 7.89 -21.75
CA SER A 87 -13.14 9.24 -21.38
C SER A 87 -12.42 9.30 -20.02
N TRP A 88 -12.53 8.24 -19.21
CA TRP A 88 -12.05 8.22 -17.83
C TRP A 88 -10.52 8.22 -17.72
N GLY A 89 -9.81 7.42 -18.52
CA GLY A 89 -8.35 7.34 -18.46
C GLY A 89 -7.66 8.67 -18.81
N TRP A 90 -8.18 9.39 -19.83
CA TRP A 90 -7.64 10.68 -20.25
C TRP A 90 -8.02 11.81 -19.28
N TYR A 91 -9.27 11.85 -18.81
CA TYR A 91 -9.71 12.78 -17.78
C TYR A 91 -8.91 12.62 -16.48
N TYR A 92 -8.62 11.38 -16.07
CA TYR A 92 -7.83 11.06 -14.89
C TYR A 92 -6.37 11.52 -15.00
N ILE A 93 -5.69 11.20 -16.11
CA ILE A 93 -4.31 11.65 -16.34
C ILE A 93 -4.25 13.17 -16.44
N LYS A 94 -5.25 13.81 -17.06
CA LYS A 94 -5.36 15.26 -17.15
C LYS A 94 -5.55 15.89 -15.77
N ARG A 95 -6.46 15.37 -14.95
CA ARG A 95 -6.72 15.87 -13.59
C ARG A 95 -5.51 15.72 -12.66
N LEU A 96 -4.86 14.57 -12.67
CA LEU A 96 -3.63 14.35 -11.91
C LEU A 96 -2.42 15.15 -12.41
N ARG A 97 -2.42 15.58 -13.68
CA ARG A 97 -1.33 16.36 -14.27
C ARG A 97 -1.55 17.87 -14.18
N GLU A 98 -2.79 18.33 -14.35
CA GLU A 98 -3.15 19.74 -14.49
C GLU A 98 -3.74 20.34 -13.20
N GLU A 99 -4.33 19.53 -12.30
CA GLU A 99 -4.97 20.01 -11.06
C GLU A 99 -4.22 19.61 -9.77
N SER A 100 -3.11 18.85 -9.82
CA SER A 100 -2.59 18.19 -8.61
C SER A 100 -1.93 19.14 -7.60
N ARG A 101 -2.74 19.69 -6.70
CA ARG A 101 -2.33 20.08 -5.34
C ARG A 101 -2.18 18.87 -4.41
N LEU A 102 -2.62 17.69 -4.83
CA LEU A 102 -2.56 16.47 -4.02
C LEU A 102 -1.15 15.91 -4.01
N SER A 103 -0.59 15.91 -2.82
CA SER A 103 0.69 15.30 -2.50
C SER A 103 0.48 13.87 -1.99
N VAL A 104 1.54 13.07 -1.97
CA VAL A 104 1.51 11.69 -1.47
C VAL A 104 0.93 11.62 -0.05
N ARG A 105 1.27 12.57 0.83
CA ARG A 105 0.75 12.66 2.20
C ARG A 105 -0.78 12.77 2.27
N ASP A 106 -1.42 13.35 1.26
CA ASP A 106 -2.87 13.57 1.24
C ASP A 106 -3.64 12.28 0.92
N VAL A 107 -2.95 11.28 0.35
CA VAL A 107 -3.56 10.07 -0.21
C VAL A 107 -3.04 8.80 0.46
N MET A 108 -1.80 8.81 0.97
CA MET A 108 -1.17 7.65 1.58
C MET A 108 -1.92 7.18 2.81
N GLN A 109 -1.83 5.88 3.10
CA GLN A 109 -2.21 5.34 4.39
C GLN A 109 -1.08 5.60 5.39
N PRO A 110 -1.30 6.32 6.50
CA PRO A 110 -0.27 6.48 7.53
C PRO A 110 0.13 5.11 8.10
N LEU A 111 1.43 4.85 8.30
CA LEU A 111 1.89 3.54 8.80
C LEU A 111 1.32 3.20 10.19
N ARG A 112 1.07 4.23 11.01
CA ARG A 112 0.48 4.08 12.34
C ARG A 112 -1.03 3.82 12.34
N LEU A 113 -1.72 3.94 11.19
CA LEU A 113 -3.17 3.72 11.11
C LEU A 113 -3.54 2.28 11.44
N ALA A 114 -2.76 1.33 10.93
CA ALA A 114 -2.95 -0.10 11.13
C ALA A 114 -1.58 -0.73 11.35
N GLN A 115 -1.26 -1.02 12.61
CA GLN A 115 0.05 -1.49 13.03
C GLN A 115 -0.08 -2.66 14.01
N VAL A 116 0.83 -3.62 13.89
CA VAL A 116 1.02 -4.76 14.81
C VAL A 116 2.48 -4.80 15.28
N ARG A 117 2.76 -5.63 16.29
CA ARG A 117 4.12 -5.94 16.72
C ARG A 117 4.69 -7.12 15.94
N ALA A 118 6.01 -7.18 15.82
CA ALA A 118 6.75 -8.25 15.14
C ALA A 118 6.36 -9.66 15.60
N GLN A 119 6.07 -9.82 16.90
CA GLN A 119 5.71 -11.09 17.52
C GLN A 119 4.21 -11.43 17.47
N ASP A 120 3.35 -10.52 17.01
CA ASP A 120 1.90 -10.76 16.96
C ASP A 120 1.59 -11.86 15.92
N GLY A 121 0.54 -12.65 16.16
CA GLY A 121 0.19 -13.79 15.31
C GLY A 121 -0.69 -13.40 14.10
N LEU A 122 -0.92 -14.36 13.19
CA LEU A 122 -1.77 -14.15 12.00
C LEU A 122 -3.15 -13.58 12.33
N THR A 123 -3.78 -14.07 13.40
CA THR A 123 -5.13 -13.62 13.79
C THR A 123 -5.16 -12.14 14.19
N ASP A 124 -4.09 -11.65 14.84
CA ASP A 124 -3.97 -10.24 15.21
C ASP A 124 -3.81 -9.36 13.97
N VAL A 125 -2.96 -9.79 13.02
CA VAL A 125 -2.80 -9.13 11.72
C VAL A 125 -4.13 -9.03 10.98
N ALA A 126 -4.83 -10.16 10.82
CA ALA A 126 -6.12 -10.23 10.12
C ALA A 126 -7.16 -9.34 10.80
N ARG A 127 -7.23 -9.37 12.14
CA ARG A 127 -8.14 -8.52 12.92
C ARG A 127 -7.86 -7.04 12.70
N VAL A 128 -6.59 -6.61 12.76
CA VAL A 128 -6.18 -5.22 12.53
C VAL A 128 -6.51 -4.79 11.10
N MET A 129 -6.27 -5.66 10.11
CA MET A 129 -6.58 -5.41 8.70
C MET A 129 -8.07 -5.16 8.48
N LEU A 130 -8.92 -6.05 8.99
CA LEU A 130 -10.39 -5.97 8.87
C LEU A 130 -10.97 -4.78 9.62
N LYS A 131 -10.55 -4.57 10.89
CA LYS A 131 -11.03 -3.47 11.74
C LYS A 131 -10.77 -2.11 11.09
N ASN A 132 -9.58 -1.93 10.51
CA ASN A 132 -9.18 -0.66 9.91
C ASN A 132 -9.58 -0.54 8.43
N LYS A 133 -10.13 -1.60 7.82
CA LYS A 133 -10.53 -1.64 6.40
C LYS A 133 -9.37 -1.27 5.46
N VAL A 134 -8.19 -1.80 5.77
CA VAL A 134 -6.93 -1.56 5.03
C VAL A 134 -6.44 -2.85 4.38
N ASN A 135 -5.63 -2.73 3.33
CA ASN A 135 -4.98 -3.87 2.66
C ASN A 135 -3.48 -3.95 2.98
N SER A 136 -3.02 -3.19 3.97
CA SER A 136 -1.62 -3.15 4.38
C SER A 136 -1.56 -2.84 5.86
N VAL A 137 -0.87 -3.68 6.61
CA VAL A 137 -0.66 -3.54 8.06
C VAL A 137 0.83 -3.39 8.30
N SER A 138 1.24 -2.33 8.99
CA SER A 138 2.66 -2.13 9.30
C SER A 138 3.09 -3.00 10.48
N VAL A 139 4.30 -3.54 10.42
CA VAL A 139 4.90 -4.34 11.49
C VAL A 139 5.93 -3.51 12.20
N SER A 140 5.83 -3.44 13.52
CA SER A 140 6.73 -2.67 14.38
C SER A 140 7.58 -3.56 15.28
N LYS A 141 8.85 -3.18 15.44
CA LYS A 141 9.81 -3.78 16.39
C LYS A 141 10.60 -2.67 17.03
N ASN A 142 10.66 -2.66 18.37
CA ASN A 142 11.35 -1.63 19.15
C ASN A 142 10.96 -0.19 18.77
N GLY A 143 9.66 0.05 18.52
CA GLY A 143 9.13 1.36 18.15
C GLY A 143 9.41 1.81 16.72
N LYS A 144 10.05 0.98 15.89
CA LYS A 144 10.30 1.26 14.47
C LYS A 144 9.47 0.33 13.59
N THR A 145 8.90 0.86 12.52
CA THR A 145 8.31 0.01 11.47
C THR A 145 9.44 -0.72 10.74
N ILE A 146 9.29 -2.03 10.55
CA ILE A 146 10.30 -2.90 9.91
C ILE A 146 9.78 -3.58 8.63
N GLY A 147 8.48 -3.64 8.44
CA GLY A 147 7.88 -4.23 7.25
C GLY A 147 6.37 -4.00 7.16
N ILE A 148 5.78 -4.59 6.14
CA ILE A 148 4.36 -4.50 5.82
C ILE A 148 3.81 -5.90 5.55
N VAL A 149 2.66 -6.22 6.15
CA VAL A 149 1.90 -7.43 5.82
C VAL A 149 0.72 -7.07 4.93
N ARG A 150 0.54 -7.83 3.85
CA ARG A 150 -0.54 -7.74 2.87
C ARG A 150 -1.52 -8.91 3.05
N PRO A 151 -2.77 -8.82 2.54
CA PRO A 151 -3.70 -9.93 2.59
C PRO A 151 -3.12 -11.24 2.03
N ILE A 152 -2.41 -11.18 0.90
CA ILE A 152 -1.81 -12.37 0.27
C ILE A 152 -0.77 -13.05 1.16
N ASP A 153 -0.03 -12.28 1.97
CA ASP A 153 0.98 -12.83 2.89
C ASP A 153 0.30 -13.60 4.02
N VAL A 154 -0.85 -13.10 4.51
CA VAL A 154 -1.67 -13.82 5.49
C VAL A 154 -2.21 -15.11 4.89
N PHE A 155 -2.78 -15.07 3.67
CA PHE A 155 -3.33 -16.26 3.02
C PHE A 155 -2.27 -17.31 2.72
N MET A 156 -1.10 -16.92 2.20
CA MET A 156 0.02 -17.84 1.96
C MET A 156 0.53 -18.47 3.26
N ALA A 157 0.49 -17.74 4.37
CA ALA A 157 0.87 -18.28 5.67
C ALA A 157 -0.16 -19.24 6.28
N VAL A 158 -1.43 -19.16 5.84
CA VAL A 158 -2.48 -20.13 6.20
C VAL A 158 -2.44 -21.37 5.31
N ASP A 159 -1.90 -21.28 4.10
CA ASP A 159 -1.82 -22.40 3.14
C ASP A 159 -1.07 -23.62 3.71
N GLU A 160 -0.12 -23.40 4.62
CA GLU A 160 0.57 -24.47 5.38
C GLU A 160 -0.33 -25.30 6.29
N TYR A 161 -1.61 -24.91 6.48
CA TYR A 161 -2.61 -25.71 7.17
C TYR A 161 -3.49 -26.55 6.24
N PHE A 162 -3.33 -26.41 4.91
CA PHE A 162 -4.08 -27.14 3.88
C PHE A 162 -3.26 -28.23 3.18
N GLU A 163 -1.97 -28.39 3.53
CA GLU A 163 -1.15 -29.59 3.23
C GLU A 163 -1.28 -30.65 4.34
#